data_AF-A0A397V584-F1
#
_entry.id   AF-A0A397V584-F1
#
_cell.length_a   1.000
_cell.length_b   1.000
_cell.length_c   1.000
_cell.angle_alpha   90.00
_cell.angle_beta   90.00
_cell.angle_gamma   90.00
#
_symmetry.space_group_name_H-M   'P 1'
#
loop_
_entity.id
_entity.type
_entity.pdbx_description
1 polymer ?
#
loop_
_entity_poly.entity_id
_entity_poly.type
_entity_poly.pdbx_seq_one_letter_code
_entity_poly.pdbx_strand_id
1 'polypeptide(L)'
;MTLLMSLSYYEKFVTSKYYYILRSYKDNGYYNMVLQYANDGNLREYLKANFQRLLWADKLRIAKEIVLGLLFLHNNDVIHRDLHSKNILIHHGQPQIADFGLSKQIKETSTTSCSNIHGMLAYIEPKRGYKCDKKSDIYSLGVILWEISSGRPPYESFESEYSIAIHIYEGNREIPIKGTPLQYIELY
;
A
#
# COMPACT_ATOMS: atom_id res chain seq x y z
N MET A 1 2.26 -28.06 14.75
CA MET A 1 3.72 -28.23 14.52
C MET A 1 4.11 -28.12 13.04
N THR A 2 3.15 -27.91 12.13
CA THR A 2 3.40 -27.78 10.67
C THR A 2 3.62 -26.33 10.22
N LEU A 3 3.17 -25.34 11.00
CA LEU A 3 3.30 -23.91 10.69
C LEU A 3 4.70 -23.33 10.95
N LEU A 4 5.51 -23.99 11.77
CA LEU A 4 6.89 -23.57 12.07
C LEU A 4 7.89 -24.11 11.04
N MET A 5 7.60 -25.26 10.42
CA MET A 5 8.46 -25.79 9.35
C MET A 5 8.27 -25.03 8.03
N SER A 6 7.10 -24.43 7.77
CA SER A 6 6.97 -23.55 6.60
C SER A 6 7.88 -22.32 6.74
N LEU A 7 7.99 -21.72 7.93
CA LEU A 7 8.89 -20.59 8.22
C LEU A 7 10.37 -20.89 8.03
N SER A 8 10.82 -22.14 8.18
CA SER A 8 12.21 -22.51 7.89
C SER A 8 12.55 -22.49 6.39
N TYR A 9 11.56 -22.71 5.52
CA TYR A 9 11.71 -22.54 4.07
C TYR A 9 11.70 -21.06 3.64
N TYR A 10 11.22 -20.18 4.54
CA TYR A 10 11.21 -18.73 4.38
C TYR A 10 12.51 -18.04 4.85
N GLU A 11 13.59 -18.79 5.16
CA GLU A 11 14.93 -18.17 5.29
C GLU A 11 15.40 -17.48 3.99
N LYS A 12 14.73 -17.74 2.86
CA LYS A 12 14.90 -17.02 1.60
C LYS A 12 13.70 -16.17 1.16
N PHE A 13 12.64 -16.10 1.96
CA PHE A 13 11.42 -15.36 1.63
C PHE A 13 10.88 -14.62 2.86
N VAL A 14 11.65 -13.71 3.44
CA VAL A 14 11.10 -12.65 4.28
C VAL A 14 11.77 -11.36 3.87
N THR A 15 11.07 -10.56 3.07
CA THR A 15 11.46 -9.18 2.84
C THR A 15 10.24 -8.29 2.98
N SER A 16 9.94 -7.95 4.22
CA SER A 16 9.84 -6.54 4.58
C SER A 16 11.20 -5.90 4.28
N LYS A 17 11.29 -5.18 3.17
CA LYS A 17 12.21 -4.05 3.08
C LYS A 17 11.26 -2.89 2.92
N TYR A 18 10.89 -2.22 4.02
CA TYR A 18 11.88 -1.51 4.82
C TYR A 18 11.62 -1.51 6.34
N TYR A 19 11.37 -2.69 6.87
CA TYR A 19 11.68 -2.98 8.26
C TYR A 19 12.52 -4.24 8.27
N TYR A 20 13.77 -4.16 8.72
CA TYR A 20 14.42 -5.39 9.18
C TYR A 20 13.60 -5.88 10.36
N ILE A 21 13.19 -7.16 10.36
CA ILE A 21 12.93 -7.84 11.63
C ILE A 21 14.30 -7.83 12.32
N LEU A 22 14.50 -6.89 13.24
CA LEU A 22 15.68 -6.92 14.11
C LEU A 22 15.65 -8.21 14.92
N ARG A 23 14.44 -8.58 15.36
CA ARG A 23 14.14 -9.83 16.05
C ARG A 23 12.66 -10.13 15.98
N SER A 24 12.31 -11.38 15.72
CA SER A 24 11.01 -11.92 16.09
C SER A 24 11.22 -12.87 17.27
N TYR A 25 10.31 -12.84 18.22
CA TYR A 25 10.38 -13.73 19.38
C TYR A 25 8.98 -14.04 19.88
N LYS A 26 8.87 -15.21 20.49
CA LYS A 26 7.64 -15.62 21.17
C LYS A 26 7.81 -15.35 22.66
N ASP A 27 6.87 -14.62 23.23
CA ASP A 27 6.85 -14.32 24.65
C ASP A 27 5.41 -14.42 25.16
N ASN A 28 5.19 -15.14 26.26
CA ASN A 28 3.87 -15.41 26.86
C ASN A 28 2.77 -15.85 25.87
N GLY A 29 3.14 -16.61 24.82
CA GLY A 29 2.20 -17.08 23.81
C GLY A 29 1.96 -16.11 22.64
N TYR A 30 2.45 -14.88 22.71
CA TYR A 30 2.35 -13.87 21.66
C TYR A 30 3.58 -13.88 20.75
N TYR A 31 3.37 -13.64 19.46
CA TYR A 31 4.44 -13.37 18.50
C TYR A 31 4.72 -11.87 18.47
N ASN A 32 5.96 -11.49 18.78
CA ASN A 32 6.41 -10.11 18.76
C ASN A 32 7.36 -9.89 17.58
N MET A 33 7.27 -8.73 16.95
CA MET A 33 8.17 -8.29 15.89
C MET A 33 8.78 -6.94 16.26
N VAL A 34 10.10 -6.86 16.23
CA VAL A 34 10.83 -5.59 16.41
C VAL A 34 11.23 -5.06 15.04
N LEU A 35 10.76 -3.85 14.73
CA LEU A 35 10.87 -3.20 13.43
C LEU A 35 11.62 -1.86 13.53
N GLN A 36 12.38 -1.48 12.50
CA GLN A 36 13.09 -0.20 12.41
C GLN A 36 12.15 1.01 12.34
N TYR A 37 12.09 1.87 13.36
CA TYR A 37 11.20 3.04 13.38
C TYR A 37 11.35 3.98 12.16
N ALA A 38 10.22 4.22 11.46
CA ALA A 38 10.10 5.21 10.40
C ALA A 38 9.91 6.61 11.00
N ASN A 39 10.98 7.40 11.00
CA ASN A 39 11.06 8.69 11.71
C ASN A 39 10.17 9.80 11.13
N ASP A 40 9.64 9.65 9.91
CA ASP A 40 8.83 10.66 9.24
C ASP A 40 7.35 10.24 9.11
N GLY A 41 6.93 9.20 9.84
CA GLY A 41 5.54 8.72 9.85
C GLY A 41 5.14 7.97 8.58
N ASN A 42 3.85 7.97 8.25
CA ASN A 42 3.35 7.41 7.00
C ASN A 42 3.23 8.47 5.89
N LEU A 43 3.09 8.04 4.63
CA LEU A 43 3.06 8.92 3.46
C LEU A 43 1.94 9.96 3.56
N ARG A 44 0.77 9.61 4.09
CA ARG A 44 -0.33 10.56 4.26
C ARG A 44 0.05 11.70 5.21
N GLU A 45 0.60 11.36 6.37
CA GLU A 45 1.08 12.34 7.35
C GLU A 45 2.24 13.18 6.79
N TYR A 46 3.17 12.52 6.10
CA TYR A 46 4.31 13.16 5.47
C TYR A 46 3.88 14.18 4.41
N LEU A 47 2.95 13.81 3.52
CA LEU A 47 2.37 14.72 2.54
C LEU A 47 1.68 15.88 3.25
N LYS A 48 0.80 15.62 4.22
CA LYS A 48 0.11 16.68 4.98
C LYS A 48 1.08 17.69 5.60
N ALA A 49 2.20 17.23 6.15
CA ALA A 49 3.19 18.08 6.81
C ALA A 49 4.13 18.83 5.83
N ASN A 50 4.44 18.24 4.68
CA ASN A 50 5.53 18.71 3.82
C ASN A 50 5.10 19.17 2.42
N PHE A 51 3.82 19.01 2.05
CA PHE A 51 3.37 19.19 0.66
C PHE A 51 3.79 20.50 0.01
N GLN A 52 3.70 21.62 0.76
CA GLN A 52 4.06 22.95 0.26
C GLN A 52 5.56 23.11 -0.06
N ARG A 53 6.41 22.25 0.48
CA ARG A 53 7.86 22.23 0.25
C ARG A 53 8.28 21.23 -0.83
N LEU A 54 7.42 20.26 -1.18
CA LEU A 54 7.75 19.22 -2.14
C LEU A 54 7.64 19.74 -3.57
N LEU A 55 8.77 19.72 -4.27
CA LEU A 55 8.80 19.98 -5.70
C LEU A 55 8.32 18.75 -6.47
N TRP A 56 8.01 18.93 -7.76
CA TRP A 56 7.64 17.80 -8.62
C TRP A 56 8.72 16.72 -8.70
N ALA A 57 10.00 17.10 -8.62
CA ALA A 57 11.10 16.15 -8.55
C ALA A 57 10.99 15.24 -7.31
N ASP A 58 10.63 15.78 -6.15
CA ASP A 58 10.44 15.01 -4.91
C ASP A 58 9.24 14.07 -5.02
N LYS A 59 8.12 14.57 -5.55
CA LYS A 59 6.90 13.79 -5.78
C LYS A 59 7.15 12.61 -6.73
N LEU A 60 7.86 12.85 -7.83
CA LEU A 60 8.25 11.82 -8.79
C LEU A 60 9.20 10.80 -8.19
N ARG A 61 10.16 11.24 -7.36
CA ARG A 61 11.06 10.35 -6.63
C ARG A 61 10.27 9.44 -5.69
N ILE A 62 9.37 10.00 -4.88
CA ILE A 62 8.50 9.25 -3.95
C ILE A 62 7.67 8.22 -4.73
N ALA A 63 6.98 8.64 -5.78
CA ALA A 63 6.17 7.76 -6.62
C ALA A 63 7.00 6.61 -7.21
N LYS A 64 8.19 6.93 -7.76
CA LYS A 64 9.09 5.94 -8.34
C LYS A 64 9.55 4.89 -7.32
N GLU A 65 9.94 5.31 -6.12
CA GLU A 65 10.40 4.39 -5.07
C GLU A 65 9.27 3.45 -4.59
N ILE A 66 8.03 3.95 -4.50
CA ILE A 66 6.84 3.12 -4.21
C ILE A 66 6.62 2.10 -5.33
N VAL A 67 6.67 2.53 -6.61
CA VAL A 67 6.52 1.65 -7.77
C VAL A 67 7.59 0.56 -7.79
N LEU A 68 8.85 0.91 -7.48
CA LEU A 68 9.94 -0.08 -7.42
C LEU A 68 9.73 -1.08 -6.29
N GLY A 69 9.25 -0.63 -5.11
CA GLY A 69 8.86 -1.52 -4.02
C GLY A 69 7.75 -2.48 -4.42
N LEU A 70 6.70 -1.99 -5.08
CA LEU A 70 5.58 -2.82 -5.51
C LEU A 70 6.00 -3.80 -6.61
N LEU A 71 6.80 -3.35 -7.58
CA LEU A 71 7.37 -4.20 -8.62
C LEU A 71 8.19 -5.34 -8.02
N PHE A 72 8.98 -5.06 -6.99
CA PHE A 72 9.74 -6.09 -6.27
C PHE A 72 8.81 -7.14 -5.64
N LEU A 73 7.73 -6.73 -4.96
CA LEU A 73 6.74 -7.66 -4.40
C LEU A 73 6.10 -8.52 -5.49
N HIS A 74 5.64 -7.88 -6.56
CA HIS A 74 4.97 -8.54 -7.68
C HIS A 74 5.90 -9.52 -8.41
N ASN A 75 7.19 -9.21 -8.57
CA ASN A 75 8.17 -10.13 -9.16
C ASN A 75 8.46 -11.35 -8.27
N ASN A 76 8.22 -11.24 -6.97
CA ASN A 76 8.33 -12.34 -6.01
C ASN A 76 6.99 -13.04 -5.75
N ASP A 77 5.98 -12.79 -6.60
CA ASP A 77 4.65 -13.36 -6.50
C ASP A 77 3.94 -13.06 -5.17
N VAL A 78 4.22 -11.89 -4.59
CA VAL A 78 3.54 -11.36 -3.41
C VAL A 78 2.53 -10.31 -3.84
N ILE A 79 1.28 -10.46 -3.39
CA ILE A 79 0.21 -9.46 -3.54
C ILE A 79 0.02 -8.80 -2.18
N HIS A 80 -0.02 -7.46 -2.12
CA HIS A 80 -0.11 -6.72 -0.87
C HIS A 80 -1.51 -6.79 -0.25
N ARG A 81 -2.54 -6.57 -1.07
CA ARG A 81 -3.98 -6.63 -0.72
C ARG A 81 -4.51 -5.54 0.21
N ASP A 82 -3.66 -4.63 0.67
CA ASP A 82 -4.02 -3.49 1.53
C ASP A 82 -3.07 -2.31 1.31
N LEU A 83 -2.75 -2.07 0.04
CA LEU A 83 -1.82 -1.02 -0.33
C LEU A 83 -2.55 0.34 -0.23
N HIS A 84 -2.10 1.21 0.67
CA HIS A 84 -2.62 2.57 0.78
C HIS A 84 -1.57 3.48 1.43
N SER A 85 -1.76 4.80 1.38
CA SER A 85 -0.74 5.75 1.87
C SER A 85 -0.39 5.62 3.35
N LYS A 86 -1.31 5.13 4.21
CA LYS A 86 -0.96 4.83 5.61
C LYS A 86 -0.04 3.60 5.79
N ASN A 87 0.04 2.73 4.77
CA ASN A 87 0.91 1.55 4.71
C ASN A 87 2.17 1.83 3.87
N ILE A 88 2.39 3.09 3.48
CA ILE A 88 3.68 3.58 2.98
C ILE A 88 4.30 4.40 4.09
N LEU A 89 5.46 3.98 4.57
CA LEU A 89 6.17 4.65 5.65
C LEU A 89 7.32 5.47 5.10
N ILE A 90 7.65 6.56 5.78
CA ILE A 90 8.70 7.46 5.35
C ILE A 90 9.85 7.39 6.36
N HIS A 91 11.03 7.07 5.86
CA HIS A 91 12.26 7.06 6.63
C HIS A 91 13.30 7.93 5.93
N HIS A 92 13.69 9.04 6.57
CA HIS A 92 14.57 10.06 5.99
C HIS A 92 14.10 10.51 4.59
N GLY A 93 12.80 10.76 4.45
CA GLY A 93 12.17 11.15 3.18
C GLY A 93 12.09 10.06 2.10
N GLN A 94 12.46 8.81 2.40
CA GLN A 94 12.36 7.66 1.49
C GLN A 94 11.09 6.87 1.80
N PRO A 95 10.14 6.70 0.85
CA PRO A 95 8.96 5.85 1.03
C PRO A 95 9.24 4.36 1.02
N GLN A 96 8.44 3.66 1.81
CA GLN A 96 8.65 2.28 2.17
C GLN A 96 7.33 1.52 2.31
N ILE A 97 7.08 0.50 1.48
CA ILE A 97 5.87 -0.32 1.61
C ILE A 97 5.95 -1.15 2.89
N ALA A 98 4.88 -1.13 3.69
CA ALA A 98 4.77 -1.75 4.99
C ALA A 98 3.39 -2.41 5.19
N ASP A 99 3.24 -3.11 6.32
CA ASP A 99 2.05 -3.88 6.70
C ASP A 99 1.66 -5.00 5.71
N PHE A 100 2.35 -6.12 5.85
CA PHE A 100 2.10 -7.33 5.07
C PHE A 100 1.10 -8.28 5.75
N GLY A 101 0.34 -7.82 6.76
CA GLY A 101 -0.57 -8.67 7.53
C GLY A 101 -1.66 -9.34 6.70
N LEU A 102 -2.03 -8.72 5.58
CA LEU A 102 -3.00 -9.25 4.60
C LEU A 102 -2.35 -9.79 3.32
N SER A 103 -1.03 -9.67 3.18
CA SER A 103 -0.31 -10.07 1.98
C SER A 103 -0.35 -11.58 1.75
N LYS A 104 -0.23 -11.99 0.49
CA LYS A 104 -0.30 -13.40 0.11
C LYS A 104 0.70 -13.75 -0.99
N GLN A 105 1.32 -14.93 -0.88
CA GLN A 105 2.10 -15.51 -1.96
C GLN A 105 1.18 -16.28 -2.92
N ILE A 106 1.29 -16.03 -4.22
CA ILE A 106 0.38 -16.58 -5.25
C ILE A 106 0.43 -18.12 -5.32
N LYS A 107 1.51 -18.74 -4.86
CA LYS A 107 1.69 -20.21 -4.83
C LYS A 107 0.84 -20.92 -3.77
N GLU A 108 0.21 -20.20 -2.86
CA GLU A 108 -0.75 -20.79 -1.93
C GLU A 108 -2.06 -21.10 -2.67
N THR A 109 -2.26 -22.39 -2.96
CA THR A 109 -3.34 -23.00 -3.78
C THR A 109 -4.77 -22.77 -3.30
N SER A 110 -5.02 -21.89 -2.33
CA SER A 110 -6.35 -21.55 -1.88
C SER A 110 -6.84 -20.29 -2.61
N THR A 111 -7.82 -20.49 -3.49
CA THR A 111 -8.66 -19.43 -4.03
C THR A 111 -9.44 -18.76 -2.90
N THR A 112 -8.84 -17.81 -2.21
CA THR A 112 -9.51 -17.03 -1.17
C THR A 112 -10.26 -15.90 -1.83
N SER A 113 -11.59 -15.94 -1.71
CA SER A 113 -12.45 -14.78 -1.85
C SER A 113 -11.90 -13.66 -0.98
N CYS A 114 -11.83 -12.43 -1.50
CA CYS A 114 -11.75 -11.25 -0.65
C CYS A 114 -13.14 -11.00 -0.01
N SER A 115 -13.72 -12.04 0.60
CA SER A 115 -15.12 -12.08 1.07
C SER A 115 -15.38 -11.11 2.21
N ASN A 116 -14.32 -10.66 2.87
CA ASN A 116 -14.40 -9.57 3.83
C ASN A 116 -13.66 -8.39 3.21
N ILE A 117 -14.39 -7.29 3.00
CA ILE A 117 -13.80 -6.00 2.68
C ILE A 117 -12.93 -5.62 3.88
N HIS A 118 -11.63 -5.73 3.70
CA HIS A 118 -10.61 -5.26 4.64
C HIS A 118 -9.81 -4.18 3.94
N GLY A 119 -9.41 -3.15 4.68
CA GLY A 119 -8.66 -2.01 4.15
C GLY A 119 -9.51 -0.76 3.92
N MET A 120 -8.89 0.26 3.33
CA MET A 120 -9.53 1.55 3.07
C MET A 120 -10.33 1.53 1.76
N LEU A 121 -11.65 1.77 1.82
CA LEU A 121 -12.56 1.67 0.67
C LEU A 121 -12.14 2.51 -0.55
N ALA A 122 -11.48 3.64 -0.34
CA ALA A 122 -10.95 4.49 -1.41
C ALA A 122 -9.85 3.83 -2.27
N TYR A 123 -9.18 2.79 -1.76
CA TYR A 123 -8.05 2.10 -2.41
C TYR A 123 -8.43 0.72 -2.95
N ILE A 124 -9.68 0.30 -2.75
CA ILE A 124 -10.13 -1.04 -3.10
C ILE A 124 -10.71 -1.01 -4.51
N GLU A 125 -10.21 -1.90 -5.37
CA GLU A 125 -10.71 -2.05 -6.73
C GLU A 125 -12.22 -2.40 -6.73
N PRO A 126 -13.08 -1.63 -7.44
CA PRO A 126 -14.52 -1.84 -7.44
C PRO A 126 -14.92 -3.00 -8.35
N LYS A 127 -14.82 -4.25 -7.88
CA LYS A 127 -15.26 -5.45 -8.60
C LYS A 127 -16.13 -6.36 -7.74
N ARG A 128 -17.23 -6.86 -8.31
CA ARG A 128 -18.11 -7.87 -7.66
C ARG A 128 -17.48 -9.26 -7.70
N GLY A 129 -17.54 -9.99 -6.58
CA GLY A 129 -17.20 -11.42 -6.51
C GLY A 129 -15.69 -11.73 -6.59
N TYR A 130 -14.84 -10.82 -6.15
CA TYR A 130 -13.45 -10.75 -6.56
C TYR A 130 -12.45 -11.57 -5.71
N LYS A 131 -11.38 -12.02 -6.37
CA LYS A 131 -10.13 -12.53 -5.78
C LYS A 131 -9.06 -11.46 -6.00
N CYS A 132 -8.54 -10.88 -4.93
CA CYS A 132 -7.48 -9.89 -5.03
C CYS A 132 -6.24 -10.48 -5.71
N ASP A 133 -5.75 -9.80 -6.75
CA ASP A 133 -4.58 -10.16 -7.53
C ASP A 133 -3.63 -8.95 -7.67
N LYS A 134 -2.55 -9.10 -8.45
CA LYS A 134 -1.57 -8.01 -8.65
C LYS A 134 -2.24 -6.73 -9.20
N LYS A 135 -3.30 -6.83 -10.00
CA LYS A 135 -4.05 -5.67 -10.55
C LYS A 135 -4.80 -4.89 -9.48
N SER A 136 -5.20 -5.54 -8.39
CA SER A 136 -5.79 -4.85 -7.23
C SER A 136 -4.80 -3.88 -6.62
N ASP A 137 -3.54 -4.32 -6.42
CA ASP A 137 -2.50 -3.42 -5.91
C ASP A 137 -2.18 -2.29 -6.92
N ILE A 138 -2.31 -2.55 -8.23
CA ILE A 138 -2.14 -1.50 -9.27
C ILE A 138 -3.26 -0.45 -9.18
N TYR A 139 -4.50 -0.85 -8.92
CA TYR A 139 -5.59 0.09 -8.67
C TYR A 139 -5.26 0.97 -7.46
N SER A 140 -4.86 0.35 -6.33
CA SER A 140 -4.49 1.08 -5.13
C SER A 140 -3.30 2.02 -5.34
N LEU A 141 -2.31 1.60 -6.15
CA LEU A 141 -1.19 2.44 -6.56
C LEU A 141 -1.67 3.69 -7.30
N GLY A 142 -2.65 3.59 -8.21
CA GLY A 142 -3.22 4.75 -8.90
C GLY A 142 -3.78 5.78 -7.93
N VAL A 143 -4.50 5.33 -6.89
CA VAL A 143 -5.02 6.21 -5.83
C VAL A 143 -3.90 6.87 -5.02
N ILE A 144 -2.81 6.14 -4.74
CA ILE A 144 -1.62 6.70 -4.08
C ILE A 144 -0.95 7.75 -4.98
N LEU A 145 -0.82 7.51 -6.28
CA LEU A 145 -0.24 8.47 -7.21
C LEU A 145 -1.05 9.76 -7.25
N TRP A 146 -2.38 9.66 -7.25
CA TRP A 146 -3.26 10.82 -7.12
C TRP A 146 -3.04 11.55 -5.79
N GLU A 147 -2.94 10.84 -4.66
CA GLU A 147 -2.71 11.44 -3.35
C GLU A 147 -1.35 12.17 -3.26
N ILE A 148 -0.31 11.65 -3.91
CA ILE A 148 0.99 12.33 -4.05
C ILE A 148 0.85 13.63 -4.85
N SER A 149 0.01 13.64 -5.89
CA SER A 149 -0.24 14.84 -6.69
C SER A 149 -1.02 15.90 -5.93
N SER A 150 -1.95 15.47 -5.06
CA SER A 150 -2.94 16.33 -4.39
C SER A 150 -2.52 16.80 -3.01
N GLY A 151 -1.71 16.01 -2.30
CA GLY A 151 -1.30 16.27 -0.93
C GLY A 151 -2.40 16.07 0.11
N ARG A 152 -3.56 15.53 -0.30
CA ARG A 152 -4.73 15.33 0.55
C ARG A 152 -5.31 13.92 0.39
N PRO A 153 -6.02 13.39 1.40
CA PRO A 153 -6.69 12.09 1.29
C PRO A 153 -7.63 12.01 0.08
N PRO A 154 -7.76 10.85 -0.57
CA PRO A 154 -8.73 10.64 -1.64
C PRO A 154 -10.15 10.70 -1.07
N TYR A 155 -11.03 11.33 -1.83
CA TYR A 155 -12.44 11.52 -1.52
C TYR A 155 -12.69 12.25 -0.19
N GLU A 156 -11.80 13.19 0.19
CA GLU A 156 -11.86 13.93 1.46
C GLU A 156 -13.20 14.65 1.72
N SER A 157 -13.94 15.02 0.67
CA SER A 157 -15.25 15.67 0.79
C SER A 157 -16.40 14.73 1.13
N PHE A 158 -16.17 13.40 1.14
CA PHE A 158 -17.19 12.42 1.46
C PHE A 158 -17.24 12.18 2.97
N GLU A 159 -18.44 12.23 3.54
CA GLU A 159 -18.65 12.04 4.99
C GLU A 159 -18.61 10.57 5.44
N SER A 160 -18.77 9.63 4.50
CA SER A 160 -18.87 8.19 4.78
C SER A 160 -18.10 7.37 3.76
N GLU A 161 -17.36 6.37 4.24
CA GLU A 161 -16.64 5.44 3.37
C GLU A 161 -17.57 4.61 2.47
N TYR A 162 -18.81 4.37 2.90
CA TYR A 162 -19.82 3.71 2.06
C TYR A 162 -20.20 4.56 0.84
N SER A 163 -20.32 5.88 1.03
CA SER A 163 -20.59 6.81 -0.06
C SER A 163 -19.43 6.84 -1.06
N ILE A 164 -18.19 6.73 -0.56
CA ILE A 164 -16.99 6.58 -1.41
C ILE A 164 -17.10 5.30 -2.24
N ALA A 165 -17.41 4.15 -1.62
CA ALA A 165 -17.52 2.89 -2.34
C ALA A 165 -18.61 2.91 -3.43
N ILE A 166 -19.79 3.49 -3.15
CA ILE A 166 -20.87 3.65 -4.14
C ILE A 166 -20.38 4.53 -5.31
N HIS A 167 -19.79 5.68 -5.00
CA HIS A 167 -19.28 6.62 -5.99
C HIS A 167 -18.24 5.98 -6.93
N ILE A 168 -17.29 5.22 -6.36
CA ILE A 168 -16.28 4.48 -7.10
C ILE A 168 -16.92 3.36 -7.96
N TYR A 169 -17.92 2.66 -7.40
CA TYR A 169 -18.65 1.58 -8.08
C TYR A 169 -19.43 2.09 -9.30
N GLU A 170 -19.93 3.32 -9.26
CA GLU A 170 -20.56 4.02 -10.39
C GLU A 170 -19.55 4.46 -11.49
N GLY A 171 -18.25 4.21 -11.28
CA GLY A 171 -17.20 4.53 -12.23
C GLY A 171 -16.57 5.91 -12.03
N ASN A 172 -17.03 6.68 -11.05
CA ASN A 172 -16.48 7.99 -10.77
C ASN A 172 -15.08 7.90 -10.12
N ARG A 173 -14.22 8.85 -10.42
CA ARG A 173 -12.84 8.92 -9.93
C ARG A 173 -12.52 10.33 -9.46
N GLU A 174 -11.49 10.45 -8.65
CA GLU A 174 -10.93 11.74 -8.27
C GLU A 174 -10.48 12.53 -9.50
N ILE A 175 -10.63 13.85 -9.43
CA ILE A 175 -10.31 14.73 -10.55
C ILE A 175 -8.81 15.09 -10.48
N PRO A 176 -8.08 15.09 -11.62
CA PRO A 176 -6.69 15.54 -11.63
C PRO A 176 -6.51 16.95 -11.08
N ILE A 177 -5.48 17.14 -10.25
CA ILE A 177 -5.23 18.41 -9.57
C ILE A 177 -4.58 19.41 -10.52
N LYS A 178 -5.08 20.66 -10.53
CA LYS A 178 -4.50 21.75 -11.33
C LYS A 178 -3.01 21.92 -11.01
N GLY A 179 -2.18 21.95 -12.04
CA GLY A 179 -0.71 22.04 -11.90
C GLY A 179 0.01 20.69 -11.83
N THR A 180 -0.73 19.58 -11.94
CA THR A 180 -0.16 18.24 -12.16
C THR A 180 0.36 18.11 -13.60
N PRO A 181 1.60 17.68 -13.84
CA PRO A 181 2.12 17.41 -15.17
C PRO A 181 1.27 16.39 -15.91
N LEU A 182 0.96 16.63 -17.18
CA LEU A 182 0.09 15.76 -17.98
C LEU A 182 0.56 14.30 -18.00
N GLN A 183 1.86 14.09 -18.16
CA GLN A 183 2.47 12.76 -18.16
C GLN A 183 2.29 12.01 -16.83
N TYR A 184 2.12 12.73 -15.72
CA TYR A 184 1.85 12.12 -14.42
C TYR A 184 0.37 11.77 -14.25
N ILE A 185 -0.53 12.59 -14.81
CA ILE A 185 -1.98 12.31 -14.83
C ILE A 185 -2.26 11.00 -15.59
N GLU A 186 -1.53 10.74 -16.68
CA GLU A 186 -1.68 9.50 -17.48
C GLU A 186 -1.32 8.21 -16.72
N LEU A 187 -0.73 8.30 -15.51
CA LEU A 187 -0.32 7.15 -14.72
C LEU A 187 -1.43 6.58 -13.82
N TYR A 188 -2.55 7.28 -13.63
CA TYR A 188 -3.66 6.85 -12.77
C TYR A 188 -5.04 7.16 -13.40
#